data_AF-Q2S8N6-F1
#
_entry.id   AF-Q2S8N6-F1
#
_cell.length_a   1.000
_cell.length_b   1.000
_cell.length_c   1.000
_cell.angle_alpha   90.00
_cell.angle_beta   90.00
_cell.angle_gamma   90.00
#
_symmetry.space_group_name_H-M   'P 1'
#
loop_
_entity.id
_entity.type
_entity.pdbx_description
1 polymer ?
#
loop_
_entity_poly.entity_id
_entity_poly.type
_entity_poly.pdbx_seq_one_letter_code
_entity_poly.pdbx_strand_id
1 'polypeptide(L)'
;MMPLKKIRGAKIAAGVLLCLMSLTFVQAETLFYRYKDQNGTLVLGNSVPPEAAKKGYQIVDAFGRVIKDIPAALTPEQIIERDRKLAEKAQKEEEARKQREADELLLRLFSHPDDAVRARDRKLQELDGLISLKRNNIEVLEKKVAAQESRAADAERAGRAVPQDLMDDIQRDTSQVQRLQSEIAAHEKDRQETTADYAQKIERLKFLLEKINN
;
A
#
# COMPACT_ATOMS: atom_id res chain seq x y z
N MET A 1 -0.11 -81.74 -31.63
CA MET A 1 -0.89 -82.67 -32.48
C MET A 1 -2.32 -82.72 -31.95
N MET A 2 -3.25 -82.05 -32.64
CA MET A 2 -4.70 -82.38 -32.60
C MET A 2 -4.83 -83.84 -33.14
N PRO A 3 -5.96 -84.60 -33.03
CA PRO A 3 -7.28 -84.06 -33.37
C PRO A 3 -8.54 -84.82 -32.82
N LEU A 4 -9.71 -84.38 -33.30
CA LEU A 4 -10.94 -85.16 -33.58
C LEU A 4 -11.88 -85.47 -32.40
N LYS A 5 -13.21 -85.43 -32.54
CA LYS A 5 -14.14 -84.88 -33.56
C LYS A 5 -15.54 -85.08 -32.95
N LYS A 6 -16.41 -84.08 -33.12
CA LYS A 6 -17.85 -84.07 -32.77
C LYS A 6 -18.65 -85.14 -33.50
N ILE A 7 -19.70 -85.71 -32.88
CA ILE A 7 -20.99 -86.17 -33.49
C ILE A 7 -22.11 -86.11 -32.41
N ARG A 8 -23.00 -85.10 -32.40
CA ARG A 8 -24.40 -84.98 -32.94
C ARG A 8 -25.54 -85.53 -32.06
N GLY A 9 -26.59 -84.71 -31.91
CA GLY A 9 -27.95 -85.02 -31.44
C GLY A 9 -28.51 -83.87 -30.59
N ALA A 10 -29.19 -82.86 -31.14
CA ALA A 10 -30.66 -82.75 -31.27
C ALA A 10 -31.37 -82.62 -29.89
N LYS A 11 -32.34 -81.76 -29.61
CA LYS A 11 -32.99 -80.57 -30.22
C LYS A 11 -33.97 -80.06 -29.12
N ILE A 12 -34.23 -78.75 -29.08
CA ILE A 12 -35.43 -78.08 -28.51
C ILE A 12 -35.48 -77.89 -26.98
N ALA A 13 -35.44 -76.62 -26.55
CA ALA A 13 -36.57 -75.96 -25.86
C ALA A 13 -36.27 -74.47 -25.63
N ALA A 14 -37.27 -73.65 -25.92
CA ALA A 14 -37.29 -72.20 -25.80
C ALA A 14 -37.24 -71.72 -24.34
N GLY A 15 -36.69 -70.52 -24.09
CA GLY A 15 -36.68 -69.91 -22.76
C GLY A 15 -36.13 -68.49 -22.73
N VAL A 16 -36.93 -67.55 -23.22
CA VAL A 16 -37.12 -66.14 -22.78
C VAL A 16 -35.87 -65.32 -22.39
N LEU A 17 -35.62 -64.33 -23.26
CA LEU A 17 -34.91 -63.07 -23.07
C LEU A 17 -35.42 -62.28 -21.84
N LEU A 18 -34.51 -61.87 -20.95
CA LEU A 18 -34.77 -60.76 -20.02
C LEU A 18 -33.54 -59.84 -19.95
N CYS A 19 -33.55 -58.81 -20.79
CA CYS A 19 -32.71 -57.62 -20.64
C CYS A 19 -33.11 -56.91 -19.35
N LEU A 20 -32.26 -56.95 -18.32
CA LEU A 20 -32.35 -56.01 -17.20
C LEU A 20 -31.84 -54.64 -17.66
N MET A 21 -32.76 -53.80 -18.13
CA MET A 21 -32.60 -52.35 -18.14
C MET A 21 -32.69 -51.87 -16.69
N SER A 22 -31.55 -51.54 -16.10
CA SER A 22 -31.50 -50.81 -14.82
C SER A 22 -31.99 -49.39 -15.06
N LEU A 23 -33.26 -49.13 -14.72
CA LEU A 23 -33.79 -47.77 -14.57
C LEU A 23 -33.03 -47.11 -13.41
N THR A 24 -32.08 -46.23 -13.71
CA THR A 24 -31.59 -45.27 -12.72
C THR A 24 -32.72 -44.26 -12.49
N PHE A 25 -33.51 -44.48 -11.45
CA PHE A 25 -34.40 -43.45 -10.93
C PHE A 25 -33.52 -42.31 -10.43
N VAL A 26 -33.47 -41.20 -11.17
CA VAL A 26 -33.06 -39.91 -10.62
C VAL A 26 -34.15 -39.56 -9.60
N GLN A 27 -33.92 -39.87 -8.33
CA GLN A 27 -34.77 -39.36 -7.26
C GLN A 27 -34.61 -37.85 -7.26
N ALA A 28 -35.67 -37.14 -7.66
CA ALA A 28 -35.75 -35.72 -7.42
C ALA A 28 -35.76 -35.54 -5.90
N GLU A 29 -34.66 -35.07 -5.33
CA GLU A 29 -34.61 -34.72 -3.90
C GLU A 29 -35.62 -33.59 -3.66
N THR A 30 -36.74 -33.91 -3.02
CA THR A 30 -37.73 -32.90 -2.63
C THR A 30 -37.14 -32.03 -1.52
N LEU A 31 -36.79 -30.79 -1.87
CA LEU A 31 -36.26 -29.80 -0.95
C LEU A 31 -37.41 -28.97 -0.35
N PHE A 32 -37.29 -28.70 0.95
CA PHE A 32 -38.21 -27.80 1.67
C PHE A 32 -37.44 -26.66 2.32
N TYR A 33 -38.12 -25.55 2.58
CA TYR A 33 -37.56 -24.37 3.22
C TYR A 33 -38.19 -24.18 4.60
N ARG A 34 -37.34 -24.13 5.62
CA ARG A 34 -37.70 -23.94 7.01
C ARG A 34 -37.35 -22.52 7.45
N TYR A 35 -38.34 -21.72 7.82
CA TYR A 35 -38.15 -20.32 8.23
C TYR A 35 -39.08 -19.93 9.38
N LYS A 36 -38.84 -18.77 10.02
CA LYS A 36 -39.75 -18.21 11.03
C LYS A 36 -40.69 -17.19 10.41
N ASP A 37 -42.00 -17.33 10.65
CA ASP A 37 -43.01 -16.37 10.18
C ASP A 37 -43.01 -15.06 11.00
N GLN A 38 -43.97 -14.16 10.75
CA GLN A 38 -44.08 -12.89 11.46
C GLN A 38 -44.38 -13.04 12.96
N ASN A 39 -45.00 -14.15 13.35
CA ASN A 39 -45.36 -14.48 14.73
C ASN A 39 -44.26 -15.29 15.44
N GLY A 40 -43.14 -15.56 14.76
CA GLY A 40 -42.03 -16.36 15.30
C GLY A 40 -42.25 -17.87 15.20
N THR A 41 -43.32 -18.31 14.53
CA THR A 41 -43.63 -19.73 14.32
C THR A 41 -42.72 -20.31 13.24
N LEU A 42 -42.19 -21.50 13.49
CA LEU A 42 -41.40 -22.24 12.51
C LEU A 42 -42.32 -22.84 11.44
N VAL A 43 -42.16 -22.40 10.20
CA VAL A 43 -42.94 -22.86 9.04
C VAL A 43 -42.03 -23.65 8.11
N LEU A 44 -42.55 -24.78 7.60
CA LEU A 44 -41.93 -25.56 6.54
C LEU A 44 -42.75 -25.36 5.26
N GLY A 45 -42.13 -24.77 4.24
CA GLY A 45 -42.78 -24.44 2.96
C GLY A 45 -42.01 -24.96 1.76
N ASN A 46 -42.68 -25.04 0.62
CA ASN A 46 -42.06 -25.32 -0.68
C ASN A 46 -41.46 -24.06 -1.35
N SER A 47 -41.65 -22.89 -0.74
CA SER A 47 -41.11 -21.60 -1.19
C SER A 47 -40.79 -20.69 0.01
N VAL A 48 -39.91 -19.70 -0.19
CA VAL A 48 -39.51 -18.73 0.83
C VAL A 48 -40.19 -17.39 0.56
N PRO A 49 -41.05 -16.89 1.46
CA PRO A 49 -41.62 -15.54 1.35
C PRO A 49 -40.53 -14.46 1.45
N PRO A 50 -40.70 -13.28 0.82
CA PRO A 50 -39.71 -12.19 0.85
C PRO A 50 -39.28 -11.75 2.26
N GLU A 51 -40.21 -11.75 3.23
CA GLU A 51 -39.92 -11.38 4.62
C GLU A 51 -39.07 -12.41 5.35
N ALA A 52 -39.26 -13.70 5.04
CA ALA A 52 -38.45 -14.79 5.58
C ALA A 52 -37.05 -14.81 4.96
N ALA A 53 -36.93 -14.44 3.69
CA ALA A 53 -35.64 -14.31 3.02
C ALA A 53 -34.72 -13.28 3.70
N LYS A 54 -35.27 -12.20 4.28
CA LYS A 54 -34.52 -11.19 5.04
C LYS A 54 -34.09 -11.67 6.43
N LYS A 55 -34.85 -12.56 7.07
CA LYS A 55 -34.58 -13.07 8.42
C LYS A 55 -33.71 -14.33 8.45
N GLY A 56 -33.40 -14.89 7.29
CA GLY A 56 -32.69 -16.15 7.15
C GLY A 56 -33.65 -17.36 7.17
N TYR A 57 -33.22 -18.43 6.53
CA TYR A 57 -34.00 -19.66 6.38
C TYR A 57 -33.07 -20.86 6.17
N GLN A 58 -33.58 -22.05 6.45
CA GLN A 58 -32.85 -23.31 6.26
C GLN A 58 -33.45 -24.08 5.10
N ILE A 59 -32.61 -24.65 4.24
CA ILE A 59 -32.99 -25.65 3.25
C ILE A 59 -32.88 -27.00 3.93
N VAL A 60 -33.97 -27.77 3.93
CA VAL A 60 -34.04 -29.09 4.56
C VAL A 60 -34.46 -30.15 3.54
N ASP A 61 -34.01 -31.38 3.75
CA ASP A 61 -34.42 -32.53 2.95
C ASP A 61 -35.85 -33.00 3.30
N ALA A 62 -36.36 -34.00 2.58
CA ALA A 62 -37.67 -34.59 2.85
C ALA A 62 -37.83 -35.19 4.26
N PHE A 63 -36.73 -35.42 4.98
CA PHE A 63 -36.71 -35.92 6.36
C PHE A 63 -36.48 -34.80 7.39
N GLY A 64 -36.47 -33.53 6.97
CA GLY A 64 -36.29 -32.37 7.84
C GLY A 64 -34.85 -32.12 8.28
N ARG A 65 -33.86 -32.79 7.69
CA ARG A 65 -32.43 -32.58 7.96
C ARG A 65 -31.93 -31.34 7.23
N VAL A 66 -31.16 -30.50 7.91
CA VAL A 66 -30.62 -29.24 7.33
C VAL A 66 -29.55 -29.58 6.29
N ILE A 67 -29.82 -29.21 5.04
CA ILE A 67 -28.86 -29.27 3.95
C ILE A 67 -28.04 -27.98 3.91
N LYS A 68 -28.69 -26.82 4.09
CA LYS A 68 -28.04 -25.50 4.02
C LYS A 68 -28.73 -24.51 4.94
N ASP A 69 -27.96 -23.73 5.68
CA ASP A 69 -28.46 -22.62 6.50
C ASP A 69 -28.15 -21.29 5.82
N ILE A 70 -29.16 -20.45 5.62
CA ILE A 70 -29.05 -19.12 5.02
C ILE A 70 -29.23 -18.10 6.15
N PRO A 71 -28.19 -17.34 6.52
CA PRO A 71 -28.28 -16.38 7.61
C PRO A 71 -29.21 -15.22 7.28
N ALA A 72 -29.67 -14.52 8.31
CA ALA A 72 -30.40 -13.26 8.15
C ALA A 72 -29.57 -12.23 7.38
N ALA A 73 -30.26 -11.34 6.66
CA ALA A 73 -29.63 -10.15 6.13
C ALA A 73 -29.04 -9.33 7.30
N LEU A 74 -27.81 -8.83 7.11
CA LEU A 74 -27.14 -8.01 8.11
C LEU A 74 -27.99 -6.76 8.42
N THR A 75 -28.04 -6.37 9.70
CA THR A 75 -28.66 -5.10 10.07
C THR A 75 -27.83 -3.94 9.51
N PRO A 76 -28.41 -2.74 9.34
CA PRO A 76 -27.65 -1.56 8.92
C PRO A 76 -26.39 -1.32 9.76
N GLU A 77 -26.46 -1.53 11.08
CA GLU A 77 -25.34 -1.39 12.00
C GLU A 77 -24.25 -2.45 11.77
N GLN A 78 -24.65 -3.70 11.49
CA GLN A 78 -23.71 -4.78 11.16
C GLN A 78 -23.03 -4.57 9.81
N ILE A 79 -23.72 -3.95 8.84
CA ILE A 79 -23.16 -3.55 7.55
C ILE A 79 -22.10 -2.46 7.77
N ILE A 80 -22.42 -1.43 8.56
CA ILE A 80 -21.48 -0.33 8.88
C ILE A 80 -20.23 -0.88 9.58
N GLU A 81 -20.39 -1.77 10.56
CA GLU A 81 -19.26 -2.36 11.29
C GLU A 81 -18.38 -3.24 10.39
N ARG A 82 -19.00 -4.05 9.51
CA ARG A 82 -18.28 -4.83 8.49
C ARG A 82 -17.47 -3.90 7.58
N ASP A 83 -18.10 -2.84 7.07
CA ASP A 83 -17.46 -1.92 6.14
C ASP A 83 -16.32 -1.15 6.78
N ARG A 84 -16.47 -0.75 8.05
CA ARG A 84 -15.38 -0.18 8.84
C ARG A 84 -14.20 -1.15 8.96
N LYS A 85 -14.44 -2.42 9.35
CA LYS A 85 -13.38 -3.43 9.46
C LYS A 85 -12.70 -3.72 8.13
N LEU A 86 -13.46 -3.76 7.03
CA LEU A 86 -12.92 -3.95 5.69
C LEU A 86 -12.06 -2.75 5.28
N ALA A 87 -12.49 -1.52 5.55
CA ALA A 87 -11.71 -0.32 5.29
C ALA A 87 -10.41 -0.28 6.10
N GLU A 88 -10.47 -0.59 7.41
CA GLU A 88 -9.28 -0.69 8.26
C GLU A 88 -8.31 -1.77 7.78
N LYS A 89 -8.83 -2.93 7.35
CA LYS A 89 -8.00 -4.01 6.80
C LYS A 89 -7.35 -3.58 5.49
N ALA A 90 -8.11 -2.97 4.58
CA ALA A 90 -7.59 -2.46 3.32
C ALA A 90 -6.50 -1.40 3.53
N GLN A 91 -6.69 -0.50 4.50
CA GLN A 91 -5.67 0.49 4.86
C GLN A 91 -4.39 -0.18 5.37
N LYS A 92 -4.49 -1.15 6.29
CA LYS A 92 -3.32 -1.90 6.79
C LYS A 92 -2.61 -2.68 5.70
N GLU A 93 -3.36 -3.31 4.80
CA GLU A 93 -2.80 -4.04 3.65
C GLU A 93 -2.04 -3.09 2.70
N GLU A 94 -2.59 -1.90 2.46
CA GLU A 94 -1.96 -0.86 1.64
C GLU A 94 -0.70 -0.28 2.29
N GLU A 95 -0.73 0.03 3.59
CA GLU A 95 0.44 0.49 4.35
C GLU A 95 1.55 -0.57 4.35
N ALA A 96 1.19 -1.84 4.56
CA ALA A 96 2.14 -2.95 4.50
C ALA A 96 2.71 -3.13 3.08
N ARG A 97 1.90 -2.92 2.04
CA ARG A 97 2.38 -2.95 0.64
C ARG A 97 3.39 -1.84 0.38
N LYS A 98 3.07 -0.60 0.74
CA LYS A 98 3.99 0.55 0.62
C LYS A 98 5.30 0.32 1.37
N GLN A 99 5.23 -0.24 2.58
CA GLN A 99 6.42 -0.56 3.36
C GLN A 99 7.28 -1.61 2.65
N ARG A 100 6.68 -2.67 2.11
CA ARG A 100 7.42 -3.70 1.34
C ARG A 100 8.08 -3.11 0.10
N GLU A 101 7.34 -2.30 -0.67
CA GLU A 101 7.89 -1.62 -1.85
C GLU A 101 9.06 -0.69 -1.48
N ALA A 102 8.95 0.05 -0.38
CA ALA A 102 10.03 0.90 0.13
C ALA A 102 11.26 0.09 0.59
N ASP A 103 11.04 -1.03 1.29
CA ASP A 103 12.10 -1.94 1.75
C ASP A 103 12.84 -2.59 0.57
N GLU A 104 12.10 -3.06 -0.44
CA GLU A 104 12.66 -3.63 -1.67
C GLU A 104 13.50 -2.61 -2.43
N LEU A 105 12.99 -1.38 -2.56
CA LEU A 105 13.75 -0.28 -3.17
C LEU A 105 15.03 0.01 -2.39
N LEU A 106 14.95 0.02 -1.06
CA LEU A 106 16.08 0.32 -0.19
C LEU A 106 17.19 -0.74 -0.32
N LEU A 107 16.84 -2.02 -0.33
CA LEU A 107 17.76 -3.14 -0.56
C LEU A 107 18.34 -3.16 -1.98
N ARG A 108 17.58 -2.66 -2.98
CA ARG A 108 18.06 -2.53 -4.36
C ARG A 108 19.06 -1.39 -4.51
N LEU A 109 18.85 -0.27 -3.80
CA LEU A 109 19.72 0.90 -3.87
C LEU A 109 21.03 0.70 -3.11
N PHE A 110 21.00 -0.02 -1.99
CA PHE A 110 22.15 -0.18 -1.10
C PHE A 110 22.36 -1.66 -0.77
N SER A 111 23.53 -2.20 -1.14
CA SER A 111 23.88 -3.59 -0.85
C SER A 111 24.28 -3.79 0.61
N HIS A 112 24.90 -2.78 1.22
CA HIS A 112 25.27 -2.76 2.63
C HIS A 112 24.86 -1.42 3.29
N PRO A 113 24.56 -1.36 4.60
CA PRO A 113 24.30 -0.11 5.31
C PRO A 113 25.43 0.94 5.12
N ASP A 114 26.67 0.49 4.96
CA ASP A 114 27.81 1.39 4.70
C ASP A 114 27.74 2.07 3.33
N ASP A 115 27.03 1.50 2.36
CA ASP A 115 26.81 2.14 1.07
C ASP A 115 25.91 3.37 1.23
N ALA A 116 24.89 3.26 2.09
CA ALA A 116 24.00 4.37 2.43
C ALA A 116 24.76 5.45 3.23
N VAL A 117 25.66 5.06 4.13
CA VAL A 117 26.57 6.01 4.82
C VAL A 117 27.42 6.78 3.82
N ARG A 118 28.08 6.09 2.88
CA ARG A 118 28.91 6.76 1.86
C ARG A 118 28.08 7.65 0.93
N ALA A 119 26.85 7.25 0.59
CA ALA A 119 25.94 8.07 -0.20
C ALA A 119 25.52 9.35 0.55
N ARG A 120 25.18 9.24 1.84
CA ARG A 120 24.93 10.38 2.73
C ARG A 120 26.11 11.33 2.75
N ASP A 121 27.31 10.82 3.03
CA ASP A 121 28.50 11.66 3.23
C ASP A 121 28.87 12.41 1.94
N ARG A 122 28.74 11.76 0.78
CA ARG A 122 28.89 12.44 -0.52
C ARG A 122 27.87 13.58 -0.69
N LYS A 123 26.62 13.36 -0.31
CA LYS A 123 25.58 14.39 -0.43
C LYS A 123 25.82 15.56 0.52
N LEU A 124 26.24 15.27 1.76
CA LEU A 124 26.60 16.30 2.73
C LEU A 124 27.81 17.11 2.26
N GLN A 125 28.83 16.46 1.69
CA GLN A 125 29.98 17.16 1.14
C GLN A 125 29.62 18.10 -0.02
N GLU A 126 28.67 17.70 -0.88
CA GLU A 126 28.15 18.57 -1.95
C GLU A 126 27.47 19.83 -1.36
N LEU A 127 26.59 19.64 -0.36
CA LEU A 127 25.91 20.75 0.33
C LEU A 127 26.90 21.66 1.07
N ASP A 128 27.91 21.08 1.73
CA ASP A 128 28.97 21.82 2.41
C ASP A 128 29.78 22.68 1.43
N GLY A 129 30.05 22.16 0.23
CA GLY A 129 30.69 22.90 -0.85
C GLY A 129 29.85 24.11 -1.30
N LEU A 130 28.54 23.92 -1.49
CA LEU A 130 27.62 25.01 -1.86
C LEU A 130 27.54 26.09 -0.79
N ILE A 131 27.43 25.70 0.48
CA ILE A 131 27.41 26.62 1.62
C ILE A 131 28.72 27.41 1.70
N SER A 132 29.85 26.73 1.58
CA SER A 132 31.18 27.37 1.64
C SER A 132 31.37 28.38 0.51
N LEU A 133 30.96 28.05 -0.71
CA LEU A 133 30.98 28.98 -1.85
C LEU A 133 30.13 30.23 -1.57
N LYS A 134 28.92 30.06 -1.04
CA LYS A 134 28.04 31.19 -0.73
C LYS A 134 28.57 32.05 0.42
N ARG A 135 29.16 31.44 1.45
CA ARG A 135 29.83 32.16 2.56
C ARG A 135 30.99 33.01 2.04
N ASN A 136 31.82 32.48 1.15
CA ASN A 136 32.90 33.24 0.53
C ASN A 136 32.37 34.43 -0.30
N ASN A 137 31.27 34.23 -1.04
CA ASN A 137 30.64 35.30 -1.80
C ASN A 137 30.08 36.41 -0.89
N ILE A 138 29.49 36.03 0.25
CA ILE A 138 29.02 36.99 1.26
C ILE A 138 30.20 37.82 1.77
N GLU A 139 31.32 37.19 2.14
CA GLU A 139 32.50 37.91 2.65
C GLU A 139 33.02 38.95 1.66
N VAL A 140 33.04 38.62 0.36
CA VAL A 140 33.44 39.55 -0.71
C VAL A 140 32.45 40.72 -0.82
N LEU A 141 31.14 40.43 -0.79
CA LEU A 141 30.10 41.46 -0.87
C LEU A 141 30.10 42.38 0.36
N GLU A 142 30.26 41.83 1.56
CA GLU A 142 30.32 42.62 2.80
C GLU A 142 31.51 43.58 2.81
N LYS A 143 32.68 43.14 2.36
CA LYS A 143 33.85 44.02 2.18
C LYS A 143 33.58 45.13 1.16
N LYS A 144 32.85 44.82 0.09
CA LYS A 144 32.48 45.79 -0.94
C LYS A 144 31.49 46.83 -0.39
N VAL A 145 30.46 46.39 0.32
CA VAL A 145 29.48 47.24 1.01
C VAL A 145 30.19 48.17 2.00
N ALA A 146 31.03 47.64 2.87
CA ALA A 146 31.78 48.45 3.83
C ALA A 146 32.66 49.52 3.16
N ALA A 147 33.28 49.20 2.02
CA ALA A 147 34.06 50.16 1.25
C ALA A 147 33.18 51.25 0.60
N GLN A 148 31.99 50.89 0.10
CA GLN A 148 31.01 51.82 -0.46
C GLN A 148 30.43 52.75 0.62
N GLU A 149 30.07 52.20 1.78
CA GLU A 149 29.59 52.95 2.95
C GLU A 149 30.63 53.94 3.46
N SER A 150 31.91 53.55 3.51
CA SER A 150 32.99 54.48 3.87
C SER A 150 33.08 55.68 2.92
N ARG A 151 32.93 55.46 1.61
CA ARG A 151 32.93 56.55 0.62
C ARG A 151 31.72 57.46 0.74
N ALA A 152 30.56 56.89 1.03
CA ALA A 152 29.34 57.65 1.31
C ALA A 152 29.55 58.56 2.53
N ALA A 153 30.05 57.99 3.64
CA ALA A 153 30.35 58.74 4.85
C ALA A 153 31.40 59.84 4.63
N ASP A 154 32.42 59.61 3.81
CA ASP A 154 33.41 60.64 3.44
C ASP A 154 32.79 61.80 2.65
N ALA A 155 31.84 61.51 1.74
CA ALA A 155 31.11 62.53 1.00
C ALA A 155 30.25 63.39 1.94
N GLU A 156 29.50 62.75 2.84
CA GLU A 156 28.67 63.43 3.85
C GLU A 156 29.50 64.30 4.78
N ARG A 157 30.62 63.77 5.31
CA ARG A 157 31.56 64.53 6.15
C ARG A 157 32.16 65.74 5.44
N ALA A 158 32.33 65.65 4.12
CA ALA A 158 32.78 66.74 3.28
C ALA A 158 31.65 67.72 2.87
N GLY A 159 30.43 67.55 3.38
CA GLY A 159 29.27 68.37 3.05
C GLY A 159 28.75 68.19 1.61
N ARG A 160 29.13 67.09 0.96
CA ARG A 160 28.70 66.76 -0.41
C ARG A 160 27.54 65.77 -0.35
N ALA A 161 26.61 65.88 -1.29
CA ALA A 161 25.56 64.89 -1.47
C ALA A 161 26.17 63.54 -1.89
N VAL A 162 25.65 62.44 -1.35
CA VAL A 162 26.08 61.10 -1.76
C VAL A 162 25.51 60.80 -3.15
N PRO A 163 26.32 60.33 -4.12
CA PRO A 163 25.81 59.95 -5.44
C PRO A 163 24.74 58.85 -5.36
N GLN A 164 23.66 58.99 -6.13
CA GLN A 164 22.57 58.02 -6.16
C GLN A 164 23.07 56.62 -6.57
N ASP A 165 23.95 56.54 -7.58
CA ASP A 165 24.54 55.28 -8.03
C ASP A 165 25.25 54.51 -6.89
N LEU A 166 25.87 55.23 -5.95
CA LEU A 166 26.53 54.62 -4.79
C LEU A 166 25.51 54.05 -3.80
N MET A 167 24.39 54.74 -3.58
CA MET A 167 23.29 54.26 -2.75
C MET A 167 22.63 53.01 -3.36
N ASP A 168 22.37 53.04 -4.66
CA ASP A 168 21.78 51.92 -5.39
C ASP A 168 22.70 50.69 -5.36
N ASP A 169 24.01 50.91 -5.48
CA ASP A 169 25.03 49.87 -5.36
C ASP A 169 25.04 49.22 -3.96
N ILE A 170 25.03 50.03 -2.89
CA ILE A 170 24.96 49.54 -1.50
C ILE A 170 23.69 48.71 -1.30
N GLN A 171 22.53 49.21 -1.74
CA GLN A 171 21.26 48.51 -1.60
C GLN A 171 21.27 47.18 -2.34
N ARG A 172 21.79 47.16 -3.58
CA ARG A 172 21.88 45.96 -4.42
C ARG A 172 22.78 44.90 -3.79
N ASP A 173 23.98 45.28 -3.37
CA ASP A 173 24.96 44.36 -2.80
C ASP A 173 24.47 43.83 -1.43
N THR A 174 23.87 44.68 -0.60
CA THR A 174 23.23 44.26 0.67
C THR A 174 22.08 43.28 0.45
N SER A 175 21.23 43.54 -0.55
CA SER A 175 20.14 42.63 -0.91
C SER A 175 20.67 41.27 -1.41
N GLN A 176 21.82 41.27 -2.10
CA GLN A 176 22.47 40.04 -2.53
C GLN A 176 23.00 39.24 -1.34
N VAL A 177 23.58 39.90 -0.33
CA VAL A 177 24.01 39.23 0.93
C VAL A 177 22.83 38.54 1.59
N GLN A 178 21.70 39.24 1.76
CA GLN A 178 20.50 38.67 2.38
C GLN A 178 19.94 37.46 1.63
N ARG A 179 19.95 37.51 0.29
CA ARG A 179 19.57 36.36 -0.55
C ARG A 179 20.50 35.16 -0.31
N LEU A 180 21.81 35.37 -0.35
CA LEU A 180 22.79 34.30 -0.12
C LEU A 180 22.68 33.71 1.28
N GLN A 181 22.39 34.52 2.30
CA GLN A 181 22.14 34.04 3.66
C GLN A 181 20.90 33.14 3.73
N SER A 182 19.82 33.51 3.02
CA SER A 182 18.60 32.71 2.94
C SER A 182 18.84 31.37 2.23
N GLU A 183 19.63 31.38 1.15
CA GLU A 183 20.05 30.16 0.45
C GLU A 183 20.94 29.26 1.32
N ILE A 184 21.86 29.83 2.11
CA ILE A 184 22.65 29.05 3.09
C ILE A 184 21.72 28.39 4.11
N ALA A 185 20.74 29.12 4.65
CA ALA A 185 19.79 28.57 5.61
C ALA A 185 18.98 27.41 5.02
N ALA A 186 18.57 27.51 3.76
CA ALA A 186 17.91 26.42 3.05
C ALA A 186 18.83 25.19 2.92
N HIS A 187 20.09 25.37 2.51
CA HIS A 187 21.03 24.25 2.41
C HIS A 187 21.39 23.62 3.76
N GLU A 188 21.50 24.40 4.84
CA GLU A 188 21.70 23.86 6.18
C GLU A 188 20.50 23.03 6.64
N LYS A 189 19.28 23.45 6.27
CA LYS A 189 18.07 22.63 6.48
C LYS A 189 18.12 21.33 5.67
N ASP A 190 18.48 21.40 4.39
CA ASP A 190 18.62 20.21 3.54
C ASP A 190 19.65 19.22 4.11
N ARG A 191 20.73 19.71 4.73
CA ARG A 191 21.73 18.87 5.41
C ARG A 191 21.14 18.12 6.60
N GLN A 192 20.35 18.81 7.42
CA GLN A 192 19.68 18.19 8.57
C GLN A 192 18.67 17.12 8.12
N GLU A 193 17.85 17.45 7.12
CA GLU A 193 16.87 16.52 6.54
C GLU A 193 17.55 15.30 5.91
N THR A 194 18.62 15.52 5.12
CA THR A 194 19.44 14.44 4.54
C THR A 194 20.02 13.56 5.63
N THR A 195 20.56 14.14 6.70
CA THR A 195 21.15 13.37 7.80
C THR A 195 20.11 12.49 8.49
N ALA A 196 18.92 13.04 8.77
CA ALA A 196 17.83 12.31 9.41
C ALA A 196 17.26 11.19 8.52
N ASP A 197 17.02 11.49 7.24
CA ASP A 197 16.52 10.53 6.25
C ASP A 197 17.48 9.35 6.06
N TYR A 198 18.79 9.61 5.90
CA TYR A 198 19.77 8.54 5.79
C TYR A 198 19.94 7.76 7.08
N ALA A 199 19.80 8.38 8.25
CA ALA A 199 19.84 7.66 9.53
C ALA A 199 18.73 6.60 9.62
N GLN A 200 17.49 6.97 9.25
CA GLN A 200 16.36 6.05 9.21
C GLN A 200 16.59 4.92 8.18
N LYS A 201 17.10 5.25 6.99
CA LYS A 201 17.43 4.26 5.96
C LYS A 201 18.50 3.27 6.41
N ILE A 202 19.56 3.74 7.06
CA ILE A 202 20.64 2.90 7.58
C ILE A 202 20.12 1.94 8.64
N GLU A 203 19.31 2.42 9.58
CA GLU A 203 18.69 1.58 10.61
C GLU A 203 17.76 0.54 9.99
N ARG A 204 16.92 0.95 9.03
CA ARG A 204 16.02 0.04 8.33
C ARG A 204 16.78 -1.03 7.54
N LEU A 205 17.87 -0.66 6.86
CA LEU A 205 18.74 -1.61 6.15
C LEU A 205 19.33 -2.65 7.09
N LYS A 206 19.85 -2.22 8.26
CA LYS A 206 20.39 -3.15 9.27
C LYS A 206 19.34 -4.16 9.72
N PHE A 207 18.15 -3.68 10.04
CA PHE A 207 17.02 -4.54 10.45
C PHE A 207 16.63 -5.54 9.35
N LEU A 208 16.52 -5.09 8.10
CA LEU A 208 16.13 -5.95 6.98
C LEU A 208 17.18 -7.04 6.72
N LEU A 209 18.46 -6.70 6.75
CA LEU A 209 19.54 -7.66 6.53
C LEU A 209 19.66 -8.67 7.67
N GLU A 210 19.47 -8.25 8.92
CA GLU A 210 19.41 -9.18 10.06
C GLU A 210 18.25 -10.17 9.92
N LYS A 211 17.07 -9.68 9.50
CA LYS A 211 15.90 -10.53 9.27
C LYS A 211 16.06 -11.50 8.10
N ILE A 212 16.87 -11.17 7.09
CA ILE A 212 17.14 -12.06 5.95
C ILE A 212 18.15 -13.16 6.34
N ASN A 213 19.07 -12.86 7.26
CA ASN A 213 20.13 -13.78 7.66
C ASN A 213 19.74 -14.74 8.82
N ASN A 214 18.61 -14.48 9.49
CA ASN A 214 18.01 -15.33 10.53
C ASN A 214 16.83 -16.14 9.99
#